data_AF-A0A0C9UK44-F1
#
_entry.id   AF-A0A0C9UK44-F1
#
_cell.length_a   1.000
_cell.length_b   1.000
_cell.length_c   1.000
_cell.angle_alpha   90.00
_cell.angle_beta   90.00
_cell.angle_gamma   90.00
#
_symmetry.space_group_name_H-M   'P 1'
#
loop_
_entity.id
_entity.type
_entity.pdbx_description
1 polymer ?
#
loop_
_entity_poly.entity_id
_entity_poly.type
_entity_poly.pdbx_seq_one_letter_code
_entity_poly.pdbx_strand_id
1 'polypeptide(L)'
;VEYLRKLLPPLEFPEDVAQRMTTHVSWQRGTEGHNGRLSFIGRRVLQTYLLLFLHECTLAPAPFAPRKTDPKSYDEISEKMLDTYVLGEHVGGAWQLERIMRWTPAIPELDTLKAETPGRILHSSGLYKVRGTTVEGVMGGIFHQFGGSIAHRVFHTRV
;
A
#
# COMPACT_ATOMS: atom_id res chain seq x y z
N VAL A 1 5.74 14.23 7.48
CA VAL A 1 5.56 14.94 6.19
C VAL A 1 6.79 14.85 5.30
N GLU A 2 7.97 15.26 5.76
CA GLU A 2 9.20 15.26 4.94
C GLU A 2 9.53 13.91 4.29
N TYR A 3 9.28 12.82 5.02
CA TYR A 3 9.50 11.47 4.49
C TYR A 3 8.67 11.20 3.22
N LEU A 4 7.38 11.54 3.22
CA LEU A 4 6.51 11.36 2.05
C LEU A 4 6.93 12.29 0.90
N ARG A 5 7.40 13.51 1.17
CA ARG A 5 7.95 14.40 0.14
C ARG A 5 9.18 13.80 -0.55
N LYS A 6 10.06 13.15 0.22
CA LYS A 6 11.25 12.45 -0.30
C LYS A 6 10.87 11.18 -1.07
N LEU A 7 9.87 10.44 -0.59
CA LEU A 7 9.40 9.21 -1.22
C LEU A 7 8.67 9.47 -2.55
N LEU A 8 7.85 10.53 -2.60
CA LEU A 8 6.93 10.82 -3.70
C LEU A 8 7.14 12.23 -4.28
N PRO A 9 8.34 12.62 -4.74
CA PRO A 9 8.52 13.91 -5.38
C PRO A 9 7.72 13.97 -6.69
N PRO A 10 7.09 15.10 -7.04
CA PRO A 10 7.10 16.42 -6.36
C PRO A 10 5.89 16.66 -5.44
N LEU A 11 5.24 15.62 -4.91
CA LEU A 11 3.99 15.77 -4.17
C LEU A 11 4.19 16.40 -2.80
N GLU A 12 3.40 17.43 -2.50
CA GLU A 12 3.39 18.13 -1.23
C GLU A 12 2.08 17.89 -0.49
N PHE A 13 2.16 17.19 0.64
CA PHE A 13 1.00 16.85 1.44
C PHE A 13 0.82 17.86 2.59
N PRO A 14 -0.42 18.30 2.88
CA PRO A 14 -0.76 18.88 4.17
C PRO A 14 -0.37 17.95 5.31
N GLU A 15 0.05 18.52 6.45
CA GLU A 15 0.59 17.74 7.56
C GLU A 15 -0.42 16.78 8.18
N ASP A 16 -1.64 17.24 8.38
CA ASP A 16 -2.74 16.46 8.91
C ASP A 16 -3.08 15.27 7.99
N VAL A 17 -3.07 15.49 6.67
CA VAL A 17 -3.34 14.46 5.66
C VAL A 17 -2.21 13.43 5.66
N ALA A 18 -0.95 13.87 5.63
CA ALA A 18 0.21 13.00 5.68
C ALA A 18 0.22 12.13 6.94
N GLN A 19 -0.08 12.72 8.10
CA GLN A 19 -0.18 11.99 9.37
C GLN A 19 -1.32 10.96 9.33
N ARG A 20 -2.50 11.33 8.82
CA ARG A 20 -3.64 10.40 8.71
C ARG A 20 -3.32 9.24 7.76
N MET A 21 -2.68 9.49 6.62
CA MET A 21 -2.28 8.46 5.66
C MET A 21 -1.40 7.37 6.32
N THR A 22 -0.53 7.78 7.24
CA THR A 22 0.46 6.91 7.89
C THR A 22 0.02 6.38 9.25
N THR A 23 -1.21 6.68 9.70
CA THR A 23 -1.70 6.26 11.03
C THR A 23 -2.73 5.15 10.87
N HIS A 24 -2.44 3.99 11.44
CA HIS A 24 -3.35 2.85 11.47
C HIS A 24 -4.36 2.98 12.62
N VAL A 25 -5.54 2.36 12.49
CA VAL A 25 -6.61 2.41 13.51
C VAL A 25 -6.19 1.84 14.88
N SER A 26 -5.17 0.96 14.91
CA SER A 26 -4.65 0.43 16.17
C SER A 26 -3.84 1.44 16.98
N TRP A 27 -3.39 2.55 16.37
CA TRP A 27 -2.68 3.61 17.08
C TRP A 27 -3.64 4.38 17.98
N GLN A 28 -3.34 4.41 19.30
CA GLN A 28 -4.15 5.12 20.31
C GLN A 28 -5.66 4.87 20.21
N ARG A 29 -6.09 3.66 19.79
CA ARG A 29 -7.51 3.31 19.56
C ARG A 29 -8.22 4.20 18.53
N GLY A 30 -7.48 4.81 17.60
CA GLY A 30 -8.03 5.55 16.45
C GLY A 30 -8.51 6.97 16.76
N THR A 31 -8.22 7.52 17.95
CA THR A 31 -8.71 8.83 18.39
C THR A 31 -8.08 10.01 17.65
N GLU A 32 -6.83 9.90 17.21
CA GLU A 32 -6.09 10.96 16.50
C GLU A 32 -6.40 11.04 14.99
N GLY A 33 -7.40 10.30 14.52
CA GLY A 33 -7.67 10.12 13.09
C GLY A 33 -6.71 9.10 12.45
N HIS A 34 -7.25 8.25 11.58
CA HIS A 34 -6.52 7.13 11.00
C HIS A 34 -6.84 6.98 9.51
N ASN A 35 -6.06 6.14 8.82
CA ASN A 35 -6.15 5.96 7.38
C ASN A 35 -7.37 5.17 6.90
N GLY A 36 -8.34 4.82 7.75
CA GLY A 36 -9.42 3.87 7.37
C GLY A 36 -10.25 4.33 6.17
N ARG A 37 -10.62 5.61 6.11
CA ARG A 37 -11.33 6.17 4.94
C ARG A 37 -10.42 6.26 3.71
N LEU A 38 -9.15 6.58 3.91
CA LEU A 38 -8.18 6.71 2.81
C LEU A 38 -7.84 5.34 2.22
N SER A 39 -7.61 4.32 3.05
CA SER A 39 -7.32 2.95 2.61
C SER A 39 -8.51 2.33 1.90
N PHE A 40 -9.74 2.62 2.35
CA PHE A 40 -10.95 2.19 1.64
C PHE A 40 -11.02 2.69 0.19
N ILE A 41 -10.69 3.97 -0.04
CA ILE A 41 -10.62 4.55 -1.39
C ILE A 41 -9.38 4.02 -2.12
N GLY A 42 -8.23 3.99 -1.46
CA GLY A 42 -6.97 3.54 -2.05
C GLY A 42 -7.01 2.11 -2.57
N ARG A 43 -7.71 1.21 -1.88
CA ARG A 43 -7.96 -0.15 -2.38
C ARG A 43 -8.66 -0.15 -3.73
N ARG A 44 -9.70 0.67 -3.89
CA ARG A 44 -10.44 0.79 -5.15
C ARG A 44 -9.57 1.41 -6.24
N VAL A 45 -8.81 2.44 -5.89
CA VAL A 45 -7.86 3.09 -6.80
C VAL A 45 -6.82 2.10 -7.32
N LEU A 46 -6.18 1.33 -6.42
CA LEU A 46 -5.22 0.29 -6.77
C LEU A 46 -5.86 -0.80 -7.64
N GLN A 47 -7.06 -1.27 -7.29
CA GLN A 47 -7.78 -2.27 -8.06
C GLN A 47 -8.11 -1.77 -9.46
N THR A 48 -8.67 -0.57 -9.60
CA THR A 48 -8.98 0.02 -10.90
C THR A 48 -7.73 0.14 -11.77
N TYR A 49 -6.62 0.66 -11.23
CA TYR A 49 -5.40 0.86 -12.02
C TYR A 49 -4.70 -0.45 -12.37
N LEU A 50 -4.73 -1.45 -11.48
CA LEU A 50 -4.24 -2.78 -11.82
C LEU A 50 -5.05 -3.40 -12.96
N LEU A 51 -6.38 -3.34 -12.90
CA LEU A 51 -7.22 -3.89 -13.96
C LEU A 51 -7.03 -3.18 -15.30
N LEU A 52 -6.88 -1.85 -15.28
CA LEU A 52 -6.55 -1.08 -16.48
C LEU A 52 -5.18 -1.49 -17.05
N PHE A 53 -4.16 -1.59 -16.19
CA PHE A 53 -2.82 -2.02 -16.59
C PHE A 53 -2.83 -3.44 -17.19
N LEU A 54 -3.52 -4.39 -16.55
CA LEU A 54 -3.65 -5.75 -17.06
C LEU A 54 -4.36 -5.77 -18.42
N HIS A 55 -5.41 -4.97 -18.59
CA HIS A 55 -6.10 -4.84 -19.86
C HIS A 55 -5.19 -4.26 -20.95
N GLU A 56 -4.44 -3.20 -20.66
CA GLU A 56 -3.46 -2.61 -21.58
C GLU A 56 -2.39 -3.63 -22.00
N CYS A 57 -1.94 -4.50 -21.08
CA CYS A 57 -0.99 -5.57 -21.40
C CYS A 57 -1.56 -6.57 -22.42
N THR A 58 -2.88 -6.80 -22.44
CA THR A 58 -3.51 -7.66 -23.46
C THR A 58 -3.53 -7.03 -24.85
N LEU A 59 -3.45 -5.71 -24.94
CA LEU A 59 -3.41 -4.95 -26.19
C LEU A 59 -1.99 -4.78 -26.72
N ALA A 60 -0.97 -5.15 -25.95
CA ALA A 60 0.43 -4.99 -26.34
C ALA A 60 0.76 -5.84 -27.59
N PRO A 61 1.47 -5.28 -28.59
CA PRO A 61 1.91 -6.05 -29.74
C PRO A 61 2.93 -7.13 -29.34
N ALA A 62 2.94 -8.24 -30.08
CA ALA A 62 3.96 -9.29 -29.92
C ALA A 62 5.37 -8.69 -30.08
N PRO A 63 6.36 -9.08 -29.26
CA PRO A 63 6.42 -10.25 -28.37
C PRO A 63 5.98 -10.01 -26.91
N PHE A 64 5.54 -8.79 -26.57
CA PHE A 64 5.22 -8.41 -25.18
C PHE A 64 3.81 -8.82 -24.75
N ALA A 65 2.97 -9.27 -25.68
CA ALA A 65 1.66 -9.82 -25.38
C ALA A 65 1.81 -11.00 -24.41
N PRO A 66 1.07 -11.02 -23.28
CA PRO A 66 1.05 -12.17 -22.40
C PRO A 66 0.64 -13.41 -23.20
N ARG A 67 1.40 -14.50 -23.04
CA ARG A 67 1.03 -15.78 -23.67
C ARG A 67 -0.40 -16.11 -23.24
N LYS A 68 -1.24 -16.57 -24.17
CA LYS A 68 -2.63 -17.04 -23.96
C LYS A 68 -2.73 -18.28 -23.04
N THR A 69 -1.80 -18.45 -22.12
CA THR A 69 -1.69 -19.59 -21.23
C THR A 69 -2.40 -19.26 -19.94
N ASP A 70 -3.60 -19.83 -19.84
CA ASP A 70 -4.55 -19.81 -18.73
C ASP A 70 -5.27 -18.47 -18.53
N PRO A 71 -6.59 -18.39 -18.74
CA PRO A 71 -7.39 -17.22 -18.43
C PRO A 71 -7.52 -17.11 -16.91
N LYS A 72 -6.44 -16.80 -16.21
CA LYS A 72 -6.54 -16.35 -14.82
C LYS A 72 -7.52 -15.19 -14.82
N SER A 73 -8.59 -15.33 -14.06
CA SER A 73 -9.55 -14.25 -13.95
C SER A 73 -8.81 -13.01 -13.47
N TYR A 74 -9.12 -11.86 -14.04
CA TYR A 74 -8.63 -10.58 -13.52
C TYR A 74 -8.90 -10.45 -12.03
N ASP A 75 -9.97 -11.08 -11.54
CA ASP A 75 -10.30 -11.16 -10.12
C ASP A 75 -9.20 -11.88 -9.33
N GLU A 76 -8.79 -13.09 -9.73
CA GLU A 76 -7.74 -13.86 -9.05
C GLU A 76 -6.40 -13.13 -9.01
N ILE A 77 -6.02 -12.48 -10.12
CA ILE A 77 -4.78 -11.69 -10.18
C ILE A 77 -4.90 -10.49 -9.24
N SER A 78 -6.03 -9.79 -9.27
CA SER A 78 -6.25 -8.61 -8.43
C SER A 78 -6.26 -8.95 -6.95
N GLU A 79 -6.92 -10.03 -6.54
CA GLU A 79 -6.98 -10.50 -5.16
C GLU A 79 -5.59 -10.86 -4.65
N LYS A 80 -4.79 -11.55 -5.47
CA LYS A 80 -3.44 -11.96 -5.07
C LYS A 80 -2.46 -10.79 -5.01
N MET A 81 -2.48 -9.91 -6.01
CA MET A 81 -1.51 -8.79 -6.12
C MET A 81 -1.82 -7.67 -5.13
N LEU A 82 -3.10 -7.44 -4.83
CA LEU A 82 -3.55 -6.40 -3.91
C LEU A 82 -3.85 -6.94 -2.51
N ASP A 83 -3.48 -8.20 -2.23
CA ASP A 83 -3.49 -8.69 -0.86
C ASP A 83 -2.59 -7.80 -0.01
N THR A 84 -3.13 -7.32 1.11
CA THR A 84 -2.44 -6.38 2.00
C THR A 84 -1.14 -6.93 2.57
N TYR A 85 -0.96 -8.25 2.73
CA TYR A 85 0.33 -8.80 3.14
C TYR A 85 1.35 -8.66 2.01
N VAL A 86 0.95 -8.92 0.76
CA VAL A 86 1.80 -8.75 -0.44
C VAL A 86 2.16 -7.27 -0.64
N LEU A 87 1.18 -6.37 -0.60
CA LEU A 87 1.41 -4.92 -0.64
C LEU A 87 2.30 -4.47 0.51
N GLY A 88 2.06 -5.00 1.71
CA GLY A 88 2.87 -4.73 2.87
C GLY A 88 4.31 -5.16 2.67
N GLU A 89 4.55 -6.41 2.30
CA GLU A 89 5.87 -6.99 2.09
C GLU A 89 6.67 -6.23 1.04
N HIS A 90 6.11 -6.08 -0.17
CA HIS A 90 6.85 -5.58 -1.32
C HIS A 90 6.80 -4.06 -1.47
N VAL A 91 5.60 -3.46 -1.57
CA VAL A 91 5.46 -2.02 -1.83
C VAL A 91 5.77 -1.24 -0.56
N GLY A 92 5.13 -1.61 0.55
CA GLY A 92 5.33 -0.97 1.84
C GLY A 92 6.75 -1.13 2.38
N GLY A 93 7.39 -2.28 2.10
CA GLY A 93 8.80 -2.52 2.41
C GLY A 93 9.74 -1.69 1.54
N ALA A 94 9.50 -1.60 0.23
CA ALA A 94 10.28 -0.73 -0.65
C ALA A 94 10.19 0.75 -0.27
N TRP A 95 9.03 1.18 0.22
CA TRP A 95 8.80 2.54 0.73
C TRP A 95 9.31 2.74 2.17
N GLN A 96 9.76 1.68 2.84
CA GLN A 96 10.16 1.62 4.26
C GLN A 96 9.15 2.30 5.19
N LEU A 97 7.85 2.02 4.98
CA LEU A 97 6.77 2.67 5.73
C LEU A 97 6.82 2.37 7.23
N GLU A 98 7.45 1.27 7.65
CA GLU A 98 7.66 0.93 9.06
C GLU A 98 8.39 2.02 9.86
N ARG A 99 9.14 2.91 9.18
CA ARG A 99 9.88 3.99 9.82
C ARG A 99 9.02 5.17 10.25
N ILE A 100 7.84 5.31 9.63
CA ILE A 100 6.98 6.49 9.82
C ILE A 100 5.54 6.14 10.19
N MET A 101 5.11 4.89 9.95
CA MET A 101 3.75 4.50 10.24
C MET A 101 3.51 4.42 11.75
N ARG A 102 2.38 4.95 12.19
CA ARG A 102 1.93 4.90 13.59
C ARG A 102 0.96 3.75 13.75
N TRP A 103 1.33 2.78 14.57
CA TRP A 103 0.55 1.58 14.80
C TRP A 103 0.93 0.92 16.13
N THR A 104 0.05 0.06 16.62
CA THR A 104 0.29 -0.81 17.78
C THR A 104 0.37 -2.25 17.30
N PRO A 105 1.46 -3.00 17.62
CA PRO A 105 1.60 -4.40 17.25
C PRO A 105 0.62 -5.29 18.02
N ALA A 106 0.21 -6.40 17.41
CA ALA A 106 -0.67 -7.38 18.06
C ALA A 106 0.03 -8.13 19.20
N ILE A 107 1.35 -8.26 19.12
CA ILE A 107 2.20 -8.91 20.13
C ILE A 107 3.05 -7.81 20.80
N PRO A 108 2.84 -7.53 22.11
CA PRO A 108 3.51 -6.43 22.82
C PRO A 108 5.04 -6.58 22.88
N GLU A 109 5.54 -7.81 22.92
CA GLU A 109 6.97 -8.16 23.04
C GLU A 109 7.71 -8.20 21.69
N LEU A 110 7.23 -7.48 20.69
CA LEU A 110 7.78 -7.55 19.34
C LEU A 110 9.28 -7.21 19.28
N ASP A 111 9.74 -6.28 20.11
CA ASP A 111 11.14 -5.81 20.07
C ASP A 111 12.12 -6.78 20.73
N THR A 112 11.69 -7.57 21.72
CA THR A 112 12.49 -8.67 22.28
C THR A 112 12.50 -9.88 21.35
N LEU A 113 11.36 -10.17 20.70
CA LEU A 113 11.17 -11.33 19.83
C LEU A 113 11.81 -11.18 18.44
N LYS A 114 11.95 -9.96 17.90
CA LYS A 114 12.65 -9.68 16.62
C LYS A 114 14.10 -10.19 16.60
N ALA A 115 14.76 -10.28 17.76
CA ALA A 115 16.14 -10.73 17.87
C ALA A 115 16.32 -12.25 17.63
N GLU A 116 15.27 -13.05 17.86
CA GLU A 116 15.38 -14.51 17.91
C GLU A 116 14.88 -15.21 16.63
N THR A 117 13.88 -14.67 15.91
CA THR A 117 13.39 -15.25 14.64
C THR A 117 12.70 -14.22 13.74
N PRO A 118 13.44 -13.51 12.85
CA PRO A 118 12.94 -12.31 12.18
C PRO A 118 11.65 -12.52 11.35
N GLY A 119 11.58 -13.57 10.53
CA GLY A 119 10.52 -13.69 9.51
C GLY A 119 9.13 -14.08 10.02
N ARG A 120 9.02 -15.09 10.89
CA ARG A 120 7.72 -15.60 11.39
C ARG A 120 7.06 -14.65 12.39
N ILE A 121 7.87 -13.90 13.12
CA ILE A 121 7.42 -12.97 14.17
C ILE A 121 6.86 -11.68 13.54
N LEU A 122 7.42 -11.22 12.42
CA LEU A 122 6.88 -10.09 11.66
C LEU A 122 5.46 -10.37 11.11
N HIS A 123 5.21 -11.58 10.60
CA HIS A 123 3.88 -11.96 10.10
C HIS A 123 2.84 -12.07 11.22
N SER A 124 3.22 -12.59 12.39
CA SER A 124 2.33 -12.73 13.55
C SER A 124 2.10 -11.41 14.30
N SER A 125 3.01 -10.43 14.16
CA SER A 125 2.85 -9.09 14.75
C SER A 125 1.76 -8.23 14.10
N GLY A 126 1.34 -8.58 12.87
CA GLY A 126 0.45 -7.77 12.05
C GLY A 126 1.17 -6.71 11.20
N LEU A 127 2.50 -6.66 11.20
CA LEU A 127 3.28 -5.63 10.50
C LEU A 127 2.91 -5.53 9.02
N TYR A 128 2.99 -6.64 8.26
CA TYR A 128 2.74 -6.60 6.83
C TYR A 128 1.30 -6.19 6.52
N LYS A 129 0.33 -6.69 7.30
CA LYS A 129 -1.07 -6.29 7.17
C LYS A 129 -1.25 -4.78 7.33
N VAL A 130 -0.71 -4.21 8.42
CA VAL A 130 -0.81 -2.77 8.71
C VAL A 130 -0.04 -1.93 7.70
N ARG A 131 1.14 -2.38 7.29
CA ARG A 131 1.96 -1.71 6.30
C ARG A 131 1.28 -1.68 4.93
N GLY A 132 0.65 -2.78 4.50
CA GLY A 132 -0.16 -2.84 3.29
C GLY A 132 -1.38 -1.94 3.34
N THR A 133 -2.11 -1.92 4.46
CA THR A 133 -3.19 -0.94 4.68
C THR A 133 -2.69 0.51 4.65
N THR A 134 -1.44 0.75 5.05
CA THR A 134 -0.81 2.06 4.94
C THR A 134 -0.48 2.41 3.48
N VAL A 135 -0.05 1.45 2.65
CA VAL A 135 0.08 1.63 1.20
C VAL A 135 -1.26 2.04 0.58
N GLU A 136 -2.34 1.31 0.90
CA GLU A 136 -3.70 1.69 0.48
C GLU A 136 -4.04 3.11 0.97
N GLY A 137 -3.75 3.44 2.23
CA GLY A 137 -3.97 4.76 2.81
C GLY A 137 -3.22 5.88 2.09
N VAL A 138 -1.97 5.63 1.69
CA VAL A 138 -1.16 6.58 0.92
C VAL A 138 -1.74 6.77 -0.48
N MET A 139 -2.08 5.70 -1.19
CA MET A 139 -2.69 5.80 -2.52
C MET A 139 -4.04 6.52 -2.49
N GLY A 140 -4.87 6.25 -1.49
CA GLY A 140 -6.12 6.97 -1.28
C GLY A 140 -5.92 8.44 -0.92
N GLY A 141 -4.88 8.77 -0.13
CA GLY A 141 -4.50 10.16 0.15
C GLY A 141 -4.06 10.92 -1.09
N ILE A 142 -3.25 10.29 -1.95
CA ILE A 142 -2.82 10.88 -3.23
C ILE A 142 -4.02 11.13 -4.13
N PHE A 143 -4.90 10.14 -4.27
CA PHE A 143 -6.13 10.29 -5.06
C PHE A 143 -7.02 11.42 -4.52
N HIS A 144 -7.17 11.51 -3.20
CA HIS A 144 -7.96 12.54 -2.55
C HIS A 144 -7.38 13.96 -2.74
N GLN A 145 -6.06 14.12 -2.68
CA GLN A 145 -5.41 15.44 -2.75
C GLN A 145 -5.14 15.91 -4.19
N PHE A 146 -4.76 14.99 -5.08
CA PHE A 146 -4.24 15.32 -6.41
C PHE A 146 -5.05 14.70 -7.56
N GLY A 147 -6.11 13.96 -7.26
CA GLY A 147 -7.00 13.36 -8.24
C GLY A 147 -6.43 12.11 -8.93
N GLY A 148 -7.22 11.58 -9.87
CA GLY A 148 -6.95 10.28 -10.49
C GLY A 148 -5.71 10.25 -11.39
N SER A 149 -5.44 11.31 -12.15
CA SER A 149 -4.30 11.31 -13.08
C SER A 149 -2.95 11.17 -12.36
N ILE A 150 -2.78 11.90 -11.24
CA ILE A 150 -1.57 11.82 -10.43
C ILE A 150 -1.47 10.48 -9.71
N ALA A 151 -2.57 10.00 -9.12
CA ALA A 151 -2.59 8.67 -8.48
C ALA A 151 -2.26 7.55 -9.48
N HIS A 152 -2.76 7.62 -10.70
CA HIS A 152 -2.46 6.67 -11.77
C HIS A 152 -0.98 6.69 -12.15
N ARG A 153 -0.36 7.86 -12.27
CA ARG A 153 1.08 7.98 -12.52
C ARG A 153 1.91 7.40 -11.36
N VAL A 154 1.50 7.63 -10.12
CA VAL A 154 2.18 7.04 -8.95
C VAL A 154 2.08 5.52 -9.00
N PHE A 155 0.90 4.97 -9.32
CA PHE A 155 0.74 3.52 -9.49
C PHE A 155 1.77 2.95 -10.48
N HIS A 156 1.83 3.46 -11.71
CA HIS A 156 2.75 2.95 -12.74
C HIS A 156 4.25 3.12 -12.43
N THR A 157 4.62 4.00 -11.50
CA THR A 157 6.03 4.34 -11.25
C THR A 157 6.55 3.91 -9.88
N ARG A 158 5.65 3.59 -8.93
CA ARG A 158 6.00 3.38 -7.51
C ARG A 158 5.34 2.17 -6.87
N VAL A 159 4.38 1.54 -7.53
CA VAL A 159 3.65 0.34 -7.07
C VAL A 159 3.97 -0.81 -8.01
#